data_AF-A0A7N0TID5-F1
#
_entry.id   AF-A0A7N0TID5-F1
#
_cell.length_a   1.000
_cell.length_b   1.000
_cell.length_c   1.000
_cell.angle_alpha   90.00
_cell.angle_beta   90.00
_cell.angle_gamma   90.00
#
_symmetry.space_group_name_H-M   'P 1'
#
loop_
_entity.id
_entity.type
_entity.pdbx_description
1 polymer ?
#
loop_
_entity_poly.entity_id
_entity_poly.type
_entity_poly.pdbx_seq_one_letter_code
_entity_poly.pdbx_strand_id
1 'polypeptide(L)'
;MAKEEDSEDDVVCLDESFFINDNYQLSSFTFGSHVLELFCLQSASTDFDLTGQIVWPGAMLMNNFISNNPHILKGSSIIELGSGVGITGLLCSRFCSEILLTDHNEEVLKILKKNIQHHTSSWDNNGCAVLAAEKLEWGESYDINQIMQKHPKGFDLVLGADIYILFYYIIS
;
A
#
# COMPACT_ATOMS: atom_id res chain seq x y z
N MET A 1 -11.39 47.61 42.47
CA MET A 1 -11.17 47.73 41.02
C MET A 1 -10.57 46.41 40.59
N ALA A 2 -11.42 45.54 40.04
CA ALA A 2 -11.11 44.14 39.75
C ALA A 2 -10.10 44.05 38.60
N LYS A 3 -9.15 43.12 38.71
CA LYS A 3 -8.32 42.68 37.58
C LYS A 3 -9.20 41.81 36.68
N GLU A 4 -9.39 42.24 35.45
CA GLU A 4 -9.80 41.35 34.36
C GLU A 4 -8.52 40.64 33.89
N GLU A 5 -8.42 39.35 34.22
CA GLU A 5 -7.52 38.41 33.55
C GLU A 5 -8.28 37.94 32.30
N ASP A 6 -7.89 38.44 31.13
CA ASP A 6 -8.29 37.85 29.86
C ASP A 6 -7.70 36.44 29.81
N SER A 7 -8.57 35.45 29.90
CA SER A 7 -8.24 34.05 29.68
C SER A 7 -8.01 33.85 28.17
N GLU A 8 -6.74 33.83 27.77
CA GLU A 8 -6.35 33.27 26.48
C GLU A 8 -6.77 31.80 26.47
N ASP A 9 -7.84 31.47 25.74
CA ASP A 9 -8.18 30.10 25.42
C ASP A 9 -6.97 29.49 24.70
N ASP A 10 -6.22 28.65 25.41
CA ASP A 10 -5.13 27.84 24.85
C ASP A 10 -5.68 26.97 23.72
N VAL A 11 -5.61 27.47 22.49
CA VAL A 11 -5.84 26.66 21.29
C VAL A 11 -4.70 25.65 21.23
N VAL A 12 -4.96 24.45 21.73
CA VAL A 12 -4.06 23.31 21.60
C VAL A 12 -4.00 22.96 20.10
N CYS A 13 -2.97 23.47 19.41
CA CYS A 13 -2.62 23.01 18.08
C CYS A 13 -2.12 21.58 18.20
N LEU A 14 -3.05 20.62 18.05
CA LEU A 14 -2.72 19.21 17.92
C LEU A 14 -1.96 19.04 16.59
N ASP A 15 -0.78 18.45 16.67
CA ASP A 15 -0.01 18.05 15.50
C ASP A 15 -0.82 17.05 14.66
N GLU A 16 -0.67 17.08 13.33
CA GLU A 16 -1.38 16.18 12.41
C GLU A 16 -1.11 14.71 12.76
N SER A 17 0.05 14.42 13.35
CA SER A 17 0.42 13.10 13.88
C SER A 17 -0.55 12.55 14.94
N PHE A 18 -1.30 13.41 15.64
CA PHE A 18 -2.28 13.00 16.64
C PHE A 18 -3.47 12.24 16.04
N PHE A 19 -3.77 12.47 14.76
CA PHE A 19 -4.89 11.84 14.05
C PHE A 19 -4.47 10.62 13.21
N ILE A 20 -3.17 10.32 13.13
CA ILE A 20 -2.65 9.19 12.37
C ILE A 20 -2.73 7.93 13.23
N ASN A 21 -3.51 6.95 12.78
CA ASN A 21 -3.55 5.64 13.41
C ASN A 21 -2.40 4.77 12.85
N ASP A 22 -1.37 4.56 13.66
CA ASP A 22 -0.22 3.70 13.34
C ASP A 22 -0.19 2.40 14.16
N ASN A 23 -1.31 2.04 14.80
CA ASN A 23 -1.47 0.83 15.60
C ASN A 23 -1.64 -0.42 14.73
N TYR A 24 -0.67 -0.65 13.84
CA TYR A 24 -0.65 -1.77 12.93
C TYR A 24 -0.42 -3.08 13.68
N GLN A 25 -1.23 -4.08 13.36
CA GLN A 25 -1.11 -5.42 13.90
C GLN A 25 -0.52 -6.36 12.85
N LEU A 26 0.42 -7.21 13.27
CA LEU A 26 0.92 -8.28 12.42
C LEU A 26 -0.22 -9.29 12.20
N SER A 27 -0.63 -9.43 10.95
CA SER A 27 -1.74 -10.29 10.53
C SER A 27 -1.23 -11.34 9.56
N SER A 28 -1.75 -12.57 9.69
CA SER A 28 -1.38 -13.69 8.83
C SER A 28 -2.49 -13.97 7.82
N PHE A 29 -2.12 -14.07 6.55
CA PHE A 29 -3.01 -14.32 5.42
C PHE A 29 -2.55 -15.57 4.67
N THR A 30 -3.49 -16.45 4.32
CA THR A 30 -3.20 -17.70 3.62
C THR A 30 -3.87 -17.74 2.25
N PHE A 31 -3.08 -18.00 1.22
CA PHE A 31 -3.52 -18.15 -0.17
C PHE A 31 -2.96 -19.46 -0.75
N GLY A 32 -3.79 -20.50 -0.84
CA GLY A 32 -3.31 -21.84 -1.17
C GLY A 32 -2.27 -22.32 -0.14
N SER A 33 -1.06 -22.67 -0.61
CA SER A 33 0.07 -23.04 0.24
C SER A 33 0.93 -21.86 0.71
N HIS A 34 0.55 -20.62 0.37
CA HIS A 34 1.34 -19.44 0.63
C HIS A 34 0.82 -18.70 1.86
N VAL A 35 1.61 -18.66 2.92
CA VAL A 35 1.35 -17.84 4.11
C VAL A 35 2.11 -16.52 3.97
N LEU A 36 1.44 -15.41 4.20
CA LEU A 36 1.99 -14.06 4.24
C LEU A 36 1.71 -13.44 5.61
N GLU A 37 2.72 -12.82 6.18
CA GLU A 37 2.59 -12.03 7.41
C GLU A 37 2.94 -10.60 7.09
N LEU A 38 2.07 -9.66 7.45
CA LEU A 38 2.28 -8.23 7.23
C LEU A 38 1.53 -7.40 8.27
N PHE A 39 2.00 -6.19 8.50
CA PHE A 39 1.40 -5.22 9.39
C PHE A 39 0.28 -4.46 8.66
N CYS A 40 -0.92 -4.43 9.23
CA CYS A 40 -2.05 -3.66 8.74
C CYS A 40 -2.96 -3.19 9.90
N LEU A 41 -3.80 -2.20 9.66
CA LEU A 41 -4.88 -1.86 10.57
C LEU A 41 -6.00 -2.92 10.47
N GLN A 42 -6.77 -3.08 11.55
CA GLN A 42 -7.92 -4.01 11.58
C GLN A 42 -9.24 -3.36 11.14
N SER A 43 -9.27 -2.04 11.06
CA SER A 43 -10.44 -1.25 10.66
C SER A 43 -9.99 -0.03 9.89
N ALA A 44 -10.78 0.36 8.88
CA ALA A 44 -10.52 1.55 8.09
C ALA A 44 -10.52 2.81 8.98
N SER A 45 -9.68 3.79 8.61
CA SER A 45 -9.86 5.16 9.08
C SER A 45 -11.13 5.75 8.45
N THR A 46 -11.72 6.76 9.10
CA THR A 46 -12.75 7.60 8.47
C THR A 46 -12.17 8.54 7.41
N ASP A 47 -10.84 8.66 7.37
CA ASP A 47 -10.13 9.38 6.33
C ASP A 47 -9.93 8.49 5.09
N PHE A 48 -10.47 8.94 3.96
CA PHE A 48 -10.43 8.21 2.70
C PHE A 48 -9.00 8.03 2.18
N ASP A 49 -8.10 8.96 2.47
CA ASP A 49 -6.71 8.93 2.00
C ASP A 49 -5.88 7.87 2.74
N LEU A 50 -6.38 7.39 3.89
CA LEU A 50 -5.73 6.38 4.74
C LEU A 50 -6.34 4.98 4.61
N THR A 51 -7.27 4.79 3.68
CA THR A 51 -7.89 3.49 3.41
C THR A 51 -6.89 2.41 2.98
N GLY A 52 -5.73 2.81 2.44
CA GLY A 52 -4.63 1.92 2.07
C GLY A 52 -3.96 1.21 3.26
N GLN A 53 -4.27 1.57 4.51
CA GLN A 53 -3.70 0.96 5.72
C GLN A 53 -4.35 -0.39 6.11
N ILE A 54 -5.46 -0.79 5.46
CA ILE A 54 -6.12 -2.09 5.68
C ILE A 54 -6.01 -2.99 4.44
N VAL A 55 -6.30 -4.28 4.63
CA VAL A 55 -6.44 -5.24 3.53
C VAL A 55 -7.89 -5.25 3.04
N TRP A 56 -8.08 -4.91 1.77
CA TRP A 56 -9.40 -4.89 1.16
C TRP A 56 -9.81 -6.27 0.57
N PRO A 57 -11.12 -6.61 0.54
CA PRO A 57 -11.59 -7.91 0.08
C PRO A 57 -11.22 -8.26 -1.37
N GLY A 58 -11.17 -7.30 -2.28
CA GLY A 58 -10.76 -7.50 -3.66
C GLY A 58 -9.29 -7.93 -3.77
N ALA A 59 -8.41 -7.44 -2.90
CA ALA A 59 -7.03 -7.90 -2.81
C ALA A 59 -6.97 -9.38 -2.37
N MET A 60 -7.82 -9.79 -1.42
CA MET A 60 -7.94 -11.19 -1.01
C MET A 60 -8.41 -12.10 -2.15
N LEU A 61 -9.39 -11.65 -2.95
CA LEU A 61 -9.87 -12.40 -4.11
C LEU A 61 -8.80 -12.52 -5.20
N MET A 62 -8.10 -11.42 -5.51
CA MET A 62 -7.02 -11.41 -6.49
C MET A 62 -5.87 -12.31 -6.06
N ASN A 63 -5.51 -12.33 -4.78
CA ASN A 63 -4.47 -13.20 -4.25
C ASN A 63 -4.84 -14.69 -4.29
N ASN A 64 -6.12 -15.01 -4.03
CA ASN A 64 -6.61 -16.37 -4.26
C ASN A 64 -6.49 -16.76 -5.74
N PHE A 65 -6.82 -15.86 -6.67
CA PHE A 65 -6.63 -16.12 -8.10
C PHE A 65 -5.15 -16.33 -8.47
N ILE A 66 -4.25 -15.45 -8.03
CA ILE A 66 -2.81 -15.51 -8.31
C ILE A 66 -2.19 -16.77 -7.72
N SER A 67 -2.51 -17.12 -6.48
CA SER A 67 -1.98 -18.34 -5.82
C SER A 67 -2.37 -19.63 -6.55
N ASN A 68 -3.52 -19.65 -7.23
CA ASN A 68 -3.95 -20.77 -8.07
C ASN A 68 -3.35 -20.73 -9.49
N ASN A 69 -2.81 -19.59 -9.92
CA ASN A 69 -2.31 -19.36 -11.27
C ASN A 69 -0.90 -18.72 -11.29
N PRO A 70 0.09 -19.18 -10.49
CA PRO A 70 1.36 -18.47 -10.34
C PRO A 70 2.18 -18.39 -11.64
N HIS A 71 1.91 -19.29 -12.59
CA HIS A 71 2.57 -19.32 -13.90
C HIS A 71 2.35 -18.05 -14.73
N ILE A 72 1.28 -17.29 -14.48
CA ILE A 72 1.00 -16.04 -15.20
C ILE A 72 2.01 -14.94 -14.88
N LEU A 73 2.69 -15.03 -13.72
CA LEU A 73 3.67 -14.05 -13.25
C LEU A 73 5.11 -14.49 -13.51
N LYS A 74 5.32 -15.68 -14.09
CA LYS A 74 6.65 -16.27 -14.16
C LYS A 74 7.59 -15.43 -15.03
N GLY A 75 8.60 -14.84 -14.40
CA GLY A 75 9.62 -14.04 -15.09
C GLY A 75 9.14 -12.68 -15.61
N SER A 76 7.97 -12.21 -15.16
CA SER A 76 7.44 -10.89 -15.53
C SER A 76 7.99 -9.78 -14.62
N SER A 77 8.13 -8.58 -15.17
CA SER A 77 8.23 -7.33 -14.41
C SER A 77 6.83 -6.74 -14.19
N ILE A 78 6.50 -6.35 -12.97
CA ILE A 78 5.15 -5.98 -12.56
C ILE A 78 5.16 -4.60 -11.88
N ILE A 79 4.11 -3.80 -12.10
CA ILE A 79 3.79 -2.65 -11.27
C ILE A 79 2.42 -2.84 -10.63
N GLU A 80 2.30 -2.62 -9.33
CA GLU A 80 1.02 -2.59 -8.62
C GLU A 80 0.65 -1.14 -8.31
N LEU A 81 -0.52 -0.72 -8.80
CA LEU A 81 -1.13 0.59 -8.54
C LEU A 81 -2.00 0.50 -7.27
N GLY A 82 -1.88 1.47 -6.37
CA GLY A 82 -2.68 1.52 -5.14
C GLY A 82 -2.46 0.29 -4.27
N SER A 83 -1.19 0.04 -3.93
CA SER A 83 -0.75 -1.19 -3.27
C SER A 83 -1.23 -1.30 -1.82
N GLY A 84 -1.60 -0.19 -1.18
CA GLY A 84 -1.96 -0.18 0.24
C GLY A 84 -0.84 -0.76 1.10
N VAL A 85 -1.19 -1.71 1.98
CA VAL A 85 -0.22 -2.47 2.79
C VAL A 85 0.64 -3.47 2.01
N GLY A 86 0.38 -3.67 0.72
CA GLY A 86 1.20 -4.46 -0.20
C GLY A 86 0.89 -5.95 -0.27
N ILE A 87 -0.25 -6.41 0.25
CA ILE A 87 -0.56 -7.84 0.38
C ILE A 87 -0.47 -8.60 -0.95
N THR A 88 -0.91 -8.00 -2.05
CA THR A 88 -0.80 -8.58 -3.39
C THR A 88 0.64 -8.61 -3.84
N GLY A 89 1.29 -7.46 -3.85
CA GLY A 89 2.67 -7.32 -4.28
C GLY A 89 3.63 -8.30 -3.63
N LEU A 90 3.47 -8.48 -2.31
CA LEU A 90 4.24 -9.43 -1.50
C LEU A 90 3.92 -10.90 -1.82
N LEU A 91 2.72 -11.20 -2.34
CA LEU A 91 2.43 -12.52 -2.87
C LEU A 91 3.09 -12.71 -4.24
N CYS A 92 2.91 -11.73 -5.13
CA CYS A 92 3.43 -11.73 -6.49
C CYS A 92 4.96 -11.84 -6.54
N SER A 93 5.67 -11.22 -5.60
CA SER A 93 7.14 -11.26 -5.47
C SER A 93 7.70 -12.68 -5.36
N ARG A 94 6.87 -13.67 -5.01
CA ARG A 94 7.24 -15.10 -4.94
C ARG A 94 7.25 -15.79 -6.30
N PHE A 95 6.68 -15.17 -7.32
CA PHE A 95 6.43 -15.79 -8.63
C PHE A 95 7.01 -15.00 -9.80
N CYS A 96 7.31 -13.71 -9.61
CA CYS A 96 7.82 -12.81 -10.65
C CYS A 96 9.33 -12.56 -10.56
N SER A 97 9.89 -11.82 -11.52
CA SER A 97 11.29 -11.38 -11.49
C SER A 97 11.47 -10.03 -10.81
N GLU A 98 10.49 -9.15 -10.98
CA GLU A 98 10.49 -7.79 -10.44
C GLU A 98 9.06 -7.37 -10.15
N ILE A 99 8.87 -6.62 -9.08
CA ILE A 99 7.62 -5.93 -8.78
C ILE A 99 7.87 -4.59 -8.10
N LEU A 100 7.24 -3.55 -8.65
CA LEU A 100 7.19 -2.21 -8.08
C LEU A 100 5.83 -1.97 -7.44
N LEU A 101 5.79 -1.75 -6.14
CA LEU A 101 4.57 -1.42 -5.41
C LEU A 101 4.43 0.10 -5.33
N THR A 102 3.27 0.62 -5.67
CA THR A 102 3.02 2.06 -5.68
C THR A 102 1.78 2.45 -4.91
N ASP A 103 1.87 3.57 -4.22
CA ASP A 103 0.75 4.27 -3.60
C ASP A 103 1.02 5.79 -3.59
N HIS A 104 -0.03 6.60 -3.49
CA HIS A 104 0.08 8.05 -3.49
C HIS A 104 0.33 8.61 -2.08
N ASN A 105 -0.20 7.95 -1.05
CA ASN A 105 -0.21 8.45 0.31
C ASN A 105 1.08 8.08 1.06
N GLU A 106 1.77 9.06 1.64
CA GLU A 106 3.05 8.85 2.33
C GLU A 106 2.93 7.97 3.58
N GLU A 107 1.82 8.04 4.32
CA GLU A 107 1.60 7.17 5.48
C GLU A 107 1.38 5.71 5.04
N VAL A 108 0.67 5.51 3.93
CA VAL A 108 0.51 4.18 3.31
C VAL A 108 1.87 3.66 2.81
N LEU A 109 2.69 4.51 2.18
CA LEU A 109 4.04 4.14 1.75
C LEU A 109 4.95 3.75 2.93
N LYS A 110 4.81 4.39 4.10
CA LYS A 110 5.57 4.00 5.30
C LYS A 110 5.26 2.57 5.73
N ILE A 111 3.98 2.20 5.82
CA ILE A 111 3.59 0.84 6.20
C ILE A 111 3.93 -0.18 5.10
N LEU A 112 3.76 0.19 3.83
CA LEU A 112 4.16 -0.64 2.70
C LEU A 112 5.66 -0.99 2.75
N LYS A 113 6.53 0.00 2.96
CA LYS A 113 7.98 -0.20 3.12
C LYS A 113 8.31 -1.07 4.34
N LYS A 114 7.63 -0.87 5.46
CA LYS A 114 7.76 -1.72 6.66
C LYS A 114 7.42 -3.18 6.35
N ASN A 115 6.36 -3.43 5.58
CA ASN A 115 5.95 -4.77 5.17
C ASN A 115 6.92 -5.42 4.20
N ILE A 116 7.49 -4.67 3.25
CA ILE A 116 8.56 -5.16 2.37
C ILE A 116 9.78 -5.58 3.20
N GLN A 117 10.19 -4.78 4.17
CA GLN A 117 11.32 -5.11 5.05
C GLN A 117 11.04 -6.37 5.88
N HIS A 118 9.84 -6.49 6.45
CA HIS A 118 9.43 -7.68 7.19
C HIS A 118 9.42 -8.93 6.29
N HIS A 119 8.84 -8.83 5.11
CA HIS A 119 8.78 -9.92 4.13
C HIS A 119 10.19 -10.38 3.73
N THR A 120 11.07 -9.45 3.34
CA THR A 120 12.43 -9.77 2.87
C THR A 120 13.33 -10.32 3.98
N SER A 121 13.13 -9.91 5.24
CA SER A 121 13.89 -10.45 6.39
C SER A 121 13.47 -11.86 6.80
N SER A 122 12.22 -12.25 6.53
CA SER A 122 11.66 -13.56 6.91
C SER A 122 11.88 -14.67 5.86
N TRP A 123 12.32 -14.31 4.65
CA TRP A 123 12.34 -15.21 3.50
C TRP A 123 13.77 -15.61 3.10
N ASP A 124 14.04 -16.92 3.08
CA ASP A 124 15.36 -17.44 2.69
C ASP A 124 15.64 -17.19 1.19
N ASN A 125 16.82 -16.61 0.94
CA ASN A 125 17.32 -15.91 -0.27
C ASN A 125 17.36 -16.67 -1.62
N ASN A 126 16.58 -17.72 -1.86
CA ASN A 126 16.77 -18.60 -3.02
C ASN A 126 16.05 -18.18 -4.33
N GLY A 127 15.58 -16.93 -4.43
CA GLY A 127 14.97 -16.42 -5.67
C GLY A 127 13.97 -15.30 -5.45
N CYS A 128 14.32 -14.30 -4.63
CA CYS A 128 13.42 -13.19 -4.37
C CYS A 128 13.35 -12.27 -5.60
N ALA A 129 12.15 -11.93 -6.06
CA ALA A 129 11.96 -10.87 -7.04
C ALA A 129 12.63 -9.58 -6.55
N VAL A 130 13.07 -8.74 -7.48
CA VAL A 130 13.39 -7.35 -7.17
C VAL A 130 12.08 -6.69 -6.68
N LEU A 131 12.04 -6.28 -5.42
CA LEU A 131 10.84 -5.76 -4.76
C LEU A 131 11.13 -4.35 -4.22
N ALA A 132 10.38 -3.37 -4.69
CA ALA A 132 10.54 -1.98 -4.31
C ALA A 132 9.19 -1.30 -4.07
N ALA A 133 9.19 -0.18 -3.35
CA ALA A 133 8.03 0.69 -3.18
C ALA A 133 8.35 2.14 -3.53
N GLU A 134 7.50 2.77 -4.33
CA GLU A 134 7.64 4.17 -4.75
C GLU A 134 6.31 4.92 -4.71
N LYS A 135 6.39 6.25 -4.58
CA LYS A 135 5.21 7.10 -4.67
C LYS A 135 4.70 7.14 -6.11
N LEU A 136 3.39 7.00 -6.28
CA LEU A 136 2.70 7.28 -7.54
C LEU A 136 1.32 7.84 -7.27
N GLU A 137 1.15 9.13 -7.48
CA GLU A 137 -0.16 9.77 -7.61
C GLU A 137 -0.68 9.64 -9.05
N TRP A 138 -1.87 9.08 -9.22
CA TRP A 138 -2.41 8.85 -10.57
C TRP A 138 -2.76 10.16 -11.26
N GLY A 139 -2.29 10.30 -12.50
CA GLY A 139 -2.45 11.53 -13.27
C GLY A 139 -1.35 12.56 -13.01
N GLU A 140 -0.51 12.38 -11.98
CA GLU A 140 0.62 13.25 -11.74
C GLU A 140 1.80 12.94 -12.67
N SER A 141 2.08 13.89 -13.56
CA SER A 141 3.09 13.71 -14.60
C SER A 141 4.50 13.59 -14.02
N TYR A 142 4.76 14.21 -12.88
CA TYR A 142 6.06 14.11 -12.23
C TYR A 142 6.34 12.65 -11.79
N ASP A 143 5.43 12.06 -11.02
CA ASP A 143 5.58 10.69 -10.51
C ASP A 143 5.67 9.67 -11.65
N ILE A 144 4.80 9.79 -12.66
CA ILE A 144 4.84 8.93 -13.84
C ILE A 144 6.19 9.02 -14.54
N ASN A 145 6.70 10.22 -14.79
CA ASN A 145 7.99 10.40 -15.46
C ASN A 145 9.15 9.83 -14.65
N GLN A 146 9.13 9.96 -13.33
CA GLN A 146 10.16 9.41 -12.45
C GLN A 146 10.20 7.87 -12.54
N ILE A 147 9.04 7.21 -12.51
CA ILE A 147 8.95 5.75 -12.66
C ILE A 147 9.40 5.32 -14.06
N MET A 148 8.94 5.99 -15.11
CA MET A 148 9.33 5.66 -16.49
C MET A 148 10.83 5.84 -16.75
N GLN A 149 11.48 6.81 -16.10
CA GLN A 149 12.92 7.01 -16.18
C GLN A 149 13.71 5.88 -15.49
N LYS A 150 13.24 5.40 -14.33
CA LYS A 150 13.85 4.29 -13.60
C LYS A 150 13.60 2.93 -14.28
N HIS A 151 12.46 2.78 -14.92
CA HIS A 151 12.01 1.56 -15.59
C HIS A 151 11.78 1.81 -17.09
N PRO A 152 12.83 2.10 -17.89
CA PRO A 152 12.69 2.49 -19.30
C PRO A 152 12.17 1.36 -20.21
N LYS A 153 12.19 0.11 -19.72
CA LYS A 153 11.61 -1.06 -20.40
C LYS A 153 10.10 -1.20 -20.15
N GLY A 154 9.54 -0.44 -19.22
CA GLY A 154 8.17 -0.62 -18.73
C GLY A 154 8.00 -1.88 -17.90
N PHE A 155 6.74 -2.31 -17.78
CA PHE A 155 6.31 -3.48 -17.03
C PHE A 155 5.49 -4.41 -17.94
N ASP A 156 5.61 -5.72 -17.74
CA ASP A 156 4.84 -6.72 -18.49
C ASP A 156 3.38 -6.79 -18.01
N LEU A 157 3.15 -6.50 -16.73
CA LEU A 157 1.84 -6.54 -16.08
C LEU A 157 1.62 -5.33 -15.17
N VAL A 158 0.39 -4.83 -15.18
CA VAL A 158 -0.10 -3.80 -14.24
C VAL A 158 -1.19 -4.44 -13.38
N LEU A 159 -1.03 -4.37 -12.07
CA LEU A 159 -1.98 -4.88 -11.08
C LEU A 159 -2.68 -3.73 -10.35
N GLY A 160 -3.88 -4.00 -9.85
CA GLY A 160 -4.61 -3.10 -8.96
C GLY A 160 -5.88 -3.79 -8.45
N ALA A 161 -6.06 -3.80 -7.13
CA ALA A 161 -7.23 -4.37 -6.47
C ALA A 161 -7.92 -3.34 -5.60
N ASP A 162 -9.25 -3.23 -5.74
CA ASP A 162 -10.09 -2.24 -5.04
C ASP A 162 -9.64 -0.78 -5.24
N ILE A 163 -9.02 -0.50 -6.38
CA ILE A 163 -8.52 0.83 -6.77
C ILE A 163 -9.55 1.71 -7.49
N TYR A 164 -10.64 1.10 -7.96
CA TYR A 164 -11.74 1.83 -8.61
C TYR A 164 -12.92 1.95 -7.64
N ILE A 165 -13.06 3.13 -7.04
CA ILE A 165 -14.15 3.45 -6.12
C ILE A 165 -15.07 4.45 -6.81
N LEU A 166 -16.36 4.12 -6.91
CA LEU A 166 -17.39 4.97 -7.51
C LEU A 166 -17.65 6.18 -6.59
N PHE A 167 -17.11 7.35 -6.97
CA PHE A 167 -17.57 8.62 -6.41
C PHE A 167 -18.80 9.09 -7.18
N TYR A 168 -19.99 8.91 -6.59
CA TYR A 168 -21.19 9.58 -7.08
C TYR A 168 -21.05 11.08 -6.81
N TYR A 169 -20.67 11.85 -7.82
CA TYR A 169 -21.05 13.26 -7.85
C TYR A 169 -22.55 13.30 -8.08
N ILE A 170 -23.32 13.56 -7.02
CA ILE A 170 -24.69 14.07 -7.18
C ILE A 170 -24.52 15.44 -7.83
N ILE A 171 -24.72 15.49 -9.15
CA ILE A 171 -24.86 16.76 -9.87
C ILE A 171 -26.21 17.31 -9.43
N SER A 172 -26.20 18.22 -8.46
CA SER A 172 -27.34 19.06 -8.07
C SER A 172 -27.50 20.24 -9.03
#